data_AF-A0A9X6U506-F1
#
_entry.id   AF-A0A9X6U506-F1
#
_cell.length_a   1.000
_cell.length_b   1.000
_cell.length_c   1.000
_cell.angle_alpha   90.00
_cell.angle_beta   90.00
_cell.angle_gamma   90.00
#
_symmetry.space_group_name_H-M   'P 1'
#
loop_
_entity.id
_entity.type
_entity.pdbx_description
1 polymer ?
#
loop_
_entity_poly.entity_id
_entity_poly.type
_entity_poly.pdbx_seq_one_letter_code
_entity_poly.pdbx_strand_id
1 'polypeptide(L)'
;MTIYKNHKGNLYRVLQDQLDSTLRGLADKLGKAPAFTATHTETKEEIEVFATQTRLLEIPFYSVDEQHSKNGLVLYEDLEGKKWVRPYRMFHESFFKDGKFVKRYKKMKQEEMFEMMKKHPYVFKQT
;
A
#
# COMPACT_ATOMS: atom_id res chain seq x y z
N MET A 1 -11.94 3.16 0.14
CA MET A 1 -11.12 2.05 -0.41
C MET A 1 -10.54 2.47 -1.75
N THR A 2 -9.24 2.29 -1.99
CA THR A 2 -8.62 2.60 -3.29
C THR A 2 -7.93 1.36 -3.85
N ILE A 3 -8.40 0.92 -5.02
CA ILE A 3 -7.87 -0.26 -5.72
C ILE A 3 -6.99 0.18 -6.88
N TYR A 4 -5.85 -0.47 -7.02
CA TYR A 4 -4.91 -0.30 -8.12
C TYR A 4 -4.78 -1.61 -8.88
N LYS A 5 -4.70 -1.50 -10.20
CA LYS A 5 -4.36 -2.60 -11.09
C LYS A 5 -2.93 -2.43 -11.58
N ASN A 6 -2.09 -3.45 -11.43
CA ASN A 6 -0.73 -3.40 -11.97
C ASN A 6 -0.73 -3.70 -13.49
N HIS A 7 0.39 -3.42 -14.13
CA HIS A 7 0.59 -3.68 -15.57
C HIS A 7 0.48 -5.17 -15.99
N LYS A 8 0.49 -6.11 -15.03
CA LYS A 8 0.26 -7.56 -15.27
C LYS A 8 -1.21 -7.96 -15.10
N GLY A 9 -2.06 -7.04 -14.66
CA GLY A 9 -3.48 -7.27 -14.44
C GLY A 9 -3.88 -7.59 -13.00
N ASN A 10 -2.92 -7.76 -12.09
CA ASN A 10 -3.19 -8.06 -10.68
C ASN A 10 -3.76 -6.83 -9.96
N LEU A 11 -4.61 -7.09 -8.98
CA LEU A 11 -5.33 -6.08 -8.22
C LEU A 11 -4.76 -5.98 -6.81
N TYR A 12 -4.68 -4.74 -6.33
CA TYR A 12 -4.14 -4.42 -5.01
C TYR A 12 -4.98 -3.33 -4.37
N ARG A 13 -5.21 -3.44 -3.07
CA ARG A 13 -5.79 -2.36 -2.26
C ARG A 13 -4.66 -1.60 -1.60
N VAL A 14 -4.59 -0.29 -1.86
CA VAL A 14 -3.66 0.59 -1.13
C VAL A 14 -4.25 0.88 0.24
N LEU A 15 -3.48 0.54 1.27
CA LEU A 15 -3.83 0.77 2.67
C LEU A 15 -3.38 2.15 3.12
N GLN A 16 -2.17 2.55 2.72
CA GLN A 16 -1.63 3.88 2.96
C GLN A 16 -0.65 4.28 1.86
N ASP A 17 -0.87 5.45 1.27
CA ASP A 17 -0.10 5.90 0.10
C ASP A 17 1.30 6.41 0.44
N GLN A 18 1.52 6.82 1.69
CA GLN A 18 2.84 7.22 2.17
C GLN A 18 3.12 6.63 3.54
N LEU A 19 4.23 5.93 3.66
CA LEU A 19 4.93 5.58 4.90
C LEU A 19 6.26 6.33 4.86
N ASP A 20 6.33 7.49 5.51
CA ASP A 20 7.48 8.38 5.44
C ASP A 20 7.97 8.80 6.84
N SER A 21 9.04 9.58 6.89
CA SER A 21 9.62 10.09 8.13
C SER A 21 8.66 10.96 8.93
N THR A 22 7.73 11.65 8.25
CA THR A 22 6.74 12.53 8.89
C THR A 22 5.76 11.71 9.71
N LEU A 23 5.18 10.67 9.10
CA LEU A 23 4.25 9.77 9.77
C LEU A 23 4.94 8.94 10.85
N ARG A 24 6.18 8.50 10.61
CA ARG A 24 6.99 7.87 11.65
C ARG A 24 7.16 8.79 12.86
N GLY A 25 7.59 10.03 12.65
CA GLY A 25 7.79 10.98 13.75
C GLY A 25 6.50 11.31 14.50
N LEU A 26 5.35 11.28 13.82
CA LEU A 26 4.04 11.40 14.47
C LEU A 26 3.69 10.14 15.28
N ALA A 27 3.92 8.95 14.73
CA ALA A 27 3.71 7.68 15.41
C ALA A 27 4.56 7.56 16.69
N ASP A 28 5.81 8.00 16.64
CA ASP A 28 6.73 8.01 17.78
C ASP A 28 6.22 8.90 18.93
N LYS A 29 5.56 10.03 18.60
CA LYS A 29 4.97 10.94 19.60
C LYS A 29 3.67 10.43 20.19
N LEU A 30 2.84 9.77 19.38
CA LEU A 30 1.50 9.32 19.78
C LEU A 30 1.49 7.91 20.38
N GLY A 31 2.58 7.17 20.25
CA GLY A 31 2.66 5.75 20.56
C GLY A 31 2.26 4.90 19.35
N LYS A 32 2.98 3.81 19.17
CA LYS A 32 2.75 2.85 18.08
C LYS A 32 2.94 1.44 18.60
N ALA A 33 2.20 0.50 18.03
CA ALA A 33 2.31 -0.92 18.34
C ALA A 33 2.61 -1.71 17.06
N PRO A 34 3.35 -2.84 17.14
CA PRO A 34 3.48 -3.76 16.03
C PRO A 34 2.11 -4.16 15.49
N ALA A 35 1.93 -4.12 14.18
CA ALA A 35 0.67 -4.48 13.52
C ALA A 35 0.82 -5.76 12.69
N PHE A 36 1.77 -5.78 11.76
CA PHE A 36 2.05 -6.91 10.87
C PHE A 36 3.40 -6.71 10.17
N THR A 37 3.87 -7.72 9.44
CA THR A 37 4.99 -7.58 8.50
C THR A 37 4.47 -7.39 7.08
N ALA A 38 5.25 -6.69 6.26
CA ALA A 38 5.00 -6.52 4.84
C ALA A 38 6.27 -6.79 4.02
N THR A 39 6.13 -7.50 2.91
CA THR A 39 7.26 -7.80 2.03
C THR A 39 7.62 -6.59 1.17
N HIS A 40 8.88 -6.14 1.22
CA HIS A 40 9.41 -5.12 0.33
C HIS A 40 9.55 -5.67 -1.10
N THR A 41 8.90 -5.00 -2.05
CA THR A 41 8.69 -5.61 -3.37
C THR A 41 9.98 -5.77 -4.17
N GLU A 42 10.93 -4.86 -3.99
CA GLU A 42 12.19 -4.81 -4.74
C GLU A 42 13.28 -5.67 -4.10
N THR A 43 13.34 -5.74 -2.77
CA THR A 43 14.42 -6.42 -2.03
C THR A 43 14.00 -7.77 -1.44
N LYS A 44 12.70 -8.04 -1.36
CA LYS A 44 12.10 -9.20 -0.66
C LYS A 44 12.32 -9.24 0.85
N GLU A 45 12.86 -8.17 1.41
CA GLU A 45 12.97 -7.96 2.85
C GLU A 45 11.58 -7.90 3.50
N GLU A 46 11.43 -8.51 4.67
CA GLU A 46 10.23 -8.38 5.49
C GLU A 46 10.39 -7.17 6.41
N ILE A 47 9.48 -6.21 6.29
CA ILE A 47 9.51 -4.95 7.04
C ILE A 47 8.39 -4.98 8.07
N GLU A 48 8.73 -4.71 9.34
CA GLU A 48 7.75 -4.55 10.40
C GLU A 48 6.99 -3.23 10.23
N VAL A 49 5.66 -3.33 10.25
CA VAL A 49 4.74 -2.20 10.15
C VAL A 49 4.08 -1.99 11.50
N PHE A 50 4.12 -0.74 11.96
CA PHE A 50 3.52 -0.31 13.22
C PHE A 50 2.23 0.45 12.95
N ALA A 51 1.21 0.23 13.77
CA ALA A 51 -0.03 1.01 13.75
C ALA A 51 -0.05 2.01 14.91
N THR A 52 -0.52 3.21 14.61
CA THR A 52 -0.86 4.22 15.62
C THR A 52 -2.35 4.48 15.55
N GLN A 53 -3.04 4.16 16.65
CA GLN A 53 -4.43 4.53 16.85
C GLN A 53 -4.47 5.85 17.62
N THR A 54 -5.20 6.83 17.11
CA THR A 54 -5.42 8.12 17.77
C THR A 54 -6.91 8.42 17.79
N ARG A 55 -7.36 9.22 18.76
CA ARG A 55 -8.75 9.73 18.78
C ARG A 55 -9.01 10.75 17.68
N LEU A 56 -7.97 11.30 17.06
CA LEU A 56 -8.07 12.29 16.00
C LEU A 56 -8.45 11.68 14.64
N LEU A 57 -8.21 10.38 14.45
CA LEU A 57 -8.44 9.68 13.19
C LEU A 57 -9.33 8.47 13.46
N GLU A 58 -10.37 8.29 12.64
CA GLU A 58 -11.27 7.14 12.75
C GLU A 58 -10.57 5.81 12.44
N ILE A 59 -9.54 5.86 11.61
CA ILE A 59 -8.73 4.71 11.21
C ILE A 59 -7.28 4.86 11.69
N PRO A 60 -6.62 3.75 12.07
CA PRO A 60 -5.20 3.80 12.39
C PRO A 60 -4.40 4.20 11.15
N PHE A 61 -3.31 4.90 11.37
CA PHE A 61 -2.29 5.09 10.34
C PHE A 61 -1.07 4.23 10.65
N TYR A 62 -0.31 3.92 9.61
CA TYR A 62 0.81 3.02 9.68
C TYR A 62 2.15 3.77 9.59
N SER A 63 3.18 3.17 10.14
CA SER A 63 4.57 3.63 10.04
C SER A 63 5.53 2.44 9.97
N VAL A 64 6.77 2.72 9.57
CA VAL A 64 7.89 1.77 9.56
C VAL A 64 9.06 2.37 10.32
N ASP A 65 10.13 1.62 10.51
CA ASP A 65 11.34 2.13 11.15
C ASP A 65 12.00 3.30 10.38
N GLU A 66 13.03 3.88 11.00
CA GLU A 66 13.75 4.99 10.40
C GLU A 66 14.41 4.64 9.06
N GLN A 67 15.07 3.49 8.95
CA GLN A 67 15.78 3.07 7.74
C GLN A 67 14.84 3.02 6.54
N HIS A 68 13.66 2.46 6.72
CA HIS A 68 12.66 2.24 5.66
C HIS A 68 11.83 3.50 5.35
N SER A 69 11.69 4.42 6.31
CA SER A 69 10.89 5.64 6.15
C SER A 69 11.53 6.73 5.27
N LYS A 70 12.85 6.68 5.01
CA LYS A 70 13.62 7.78 4.38
C LYS A 70 13.16 8.17 2.98
N ASN A 71 12.73 7.20 2.18
CA ASN A 71 12.41 7.40 0.76
C ASN A 71 10.91 7.31 0.45
N GLY A 72 10.07 7.15 1.48
CA GLY A 72 8.63 6.94 1.35
C GLY A 72 8.28 5.57 0.73
N LEU A 73 7.38 4.85 1.38
CA LEU A 73 6.81 3.61 0.84
C LEU A 73 5.31 3.74 0.62
N VAL A 74 4.77 3.02 -0.36
CA VAL A 74 3.34 2.75 -0.49
C VAL A 74 3.07 1.40 0.16
N LEU A 75 2.11 1.34 1.09
CA LEU A 75 1.62 0.12 1.71
C LEU A 75 0.35 -0.36 1.02
N TYR A 76 0.36 -1.60 0.57
CA TYR A 76 -0.76 -2.20 -0.14
C TYR A 76 -0.89 -3.68 0.14
N GLU A 77 -2.07 -4.23 -0.14
CA GLU A 77 -2.37 -5.65 -0.01
C GLU A 77 -2.87 -6.22 -1.34
N ASP A 78 -2.55 -7.48 -1.61
CA ASP A 78 -3.20 -8.23 -2.69
C ASP A 78 -4.54 -8.82 -2.24
N LEU A 79 -5.20 -9.52 -3.16
CA LEU A 79 -6.52 -10.10 -2.92
C LEU A 79 -6.51 -11.27 -1.92
N GLU A 80 -5.34 -11.87 -1.69
CA GLU A 80 -5.16 -12.93 -0.70
C GLU A 80 -4.89 -12.34 0.70
N GLY A 81 -4.79 -11.01 0.80
CA GLY A 81 -4.52 -10.28 2.04
C GLY A 81 -3.04 -10.17 2.39
N LYS A 82 -2.13 -10.62 1.51
CA LYS A 82 -0.70 -10.48 1.75
C LYS A 82 -0.28 -9.01 1.61
N LYS A 83 0.52 -8.54 2.57
CA LYS A 83 0.94 -7.15 2.70
C LYS A 83 2.27 -6.92 1.97
N TRP A 84 2.33 -5.81 1.27
CA TRP A 84 3.46 -5.41 0.45
C TRP A 84 3.79 -3.94 0.69
N VAL A 85 5.08 -3.64 0.62
CA VAL A 85 5.56 -2.26 0.53
C VAL A 85 6.42 -2.07 -0.70
N ARG A 86 6.38 -0.86 -1.27
CA ARG A 86 7.16 -0.51 -2.46
C ARG A 86 7.59 0.96 -2.36
N PRO A 87 8.78 1.32 -2.86
CA PRO A 87 9.18 2.73 -2.93
C PRO A 87 8.14 3.57 -3.66
N TYR A 88 7.79 4.73 -3.08
CA TYR A 88 6.72 5.59 -3.56
C TYR A 88 6.85 5.91 -5.05
N ARG A 89 8.06 6.35 -5.47
CA ARG A 89 8.37 6.63 -6.87
C ARG A 89 8.12 5.43 -7.78
N MET A 90 8.60 4.25 -7.39
CA MET A 90 8.43 3.04 -8.19
C MET A 90 6.98 2.56 -8.28
N PHE A 91 6.13 2.91 -7.31
CA PHE A 91 4.71 2.59 -7.36
C PHE A 91 3.96 3.52 -8.34
N HIS A 92 4.20 4.82 -8.25
CA HIS A 92 3.44 5.83 -9.01
C HIS A 92 3.99 6.12 -10.42
N GLU A 93 5.28 5.91 -10.65
CA GLU A 93 5.93 6.21 -11.92
C GLU A 93 5.66 5.16 -13.01
N SER A 94 5.79 5.61 -14.25
CA SER A 94 5.79 4.72 -15.41
C SER A 94 7.18 4.13 -15.61
N PHE A 95 7.24 2.96 -16.24
CA PHE A 95 8.51 2.34 -16.63
C PHE A 95 8.47 1.96 -18.11
N PHE A 96 9.64 1.91 -18.73
CA PHE A 96 9.76 1.53 -20.14
C PHE A 96 9.66 0.01 -20.27
N LYS A 97 8.73 -0.46 -21.09
CA LYS A 97 8.50 -1.87 -21.38
C LYS A 97 8.00 -2.01 -22.82
N ASP A 98 8.61 -2.91 -23.60
CA ASP A 98 8.18 -3.22 -24.96
C ASP A 98 8.07 -1.97 -25.86
N GLY A 99 9.06 -1.07 -25.78
CA GLY A 99 9.11 0.14 -26.61
C GLY A 99 8.20 1.29 -26.15
N LYS A 100 7.48 1.16 -25.03
CA LYS A 100 6.54 2.18 -24.53
C LYS A 100 6.65 2.42 -23.03
N PHE A 101 6.30 3.62 -22.58
CA PHE A 101 6.13 3.91 -21.16
C PHE A 101 4.77 3.38 -20.67
N VAL A 102 4.80 2.54 -19.64
CA VAL A 102 3.61 1.92 -19.04
C VAL A 102 3.55 2.27 -17.56
N LYS A 103 2.39 2.70 -17.09
CA LYS A 103 2.16 2.88 -15.64
C LYS A 103 2.30 1.54 -14.92
N ARG A 104 3.12 1.48 -13.88
CA ARG A 104 3.30 0.24 -13.13
C ARG A 104 2.03 -0.18 -12.41
N TYR A 105 1.36 0.81 -11.80
CA TYR A 105 0.07 0.70 -11.14
C TYR A 105 -0.87 1.79 -11.66
N LYS A 106 -2.11 1.42 -11.94
CA LYS A 106 -3.17 2.34 -12.36
C LYS A 106 -4.31 2.24 -11.35
N LYS A 107 -4.66 3.38 -10.73
CA LYS A 107 -5.85 3.49 -9.89
C LYS A 107 -7.07 3.13 -10.73
N MET A 108 -7.86 2.18 -10.24
CA MET A 108 -9.11 1.80 -10.90
C MET A 108 -10.13 2.92 -10.77
N LYS A 109 -10.87 3.16 -11.85
CA LYS A 109 -12.02 4.06 -11.78
C LYS A 109 -13.15 3.43 -10.97
N GLN A 110 -14.06 4.26 -10.46
CA GLN A 110 -15.14 3.80 -9.59
C GLN A 110 -16.08 2.84 -10.34
N GLU A 111 -16.34 3.11 -11.63
CA GLU A 111 -17.18 2.27 -12.48
C GLU A 111 -16.53 0.89 -12.72
N GLU A 112 -15.22 0.87 -12.98
CA GLU A 112 -14.45 -0.38 -13.14
C GLU A 112 -14.46 -1.21 -11.86
N MET A 113 -14.36 -0.56 -10.68
CA MET A 113 -14.47 -1.25 -9.40
C MET A 113 -15.87 -1.82 -9.17
N PHE A 114 -16.93 -1.09 -9.51
CA PHE A 114 -18.31 -1.54 -9.33
C PHE A 114 -18.61 -2.78 -10.17
N GLU A 115 -18.20 -2.77 -11.44
CA GLU A 115 -18.36 -3.92 -12.34
C GLU A 115 -17.55 -5.15 -11.88
N MET A 116 -16.36 -4.92 -11.32
CA MET A 116 -15.55 -5.98 -10.71
C MET A 116 -16.24 -6.57 -9.47
N MET A 117 -16.76 -5.75 -8.57
CA MET A 117 -17.44 -6.20 -7.35
C MET A 117 -18.73 -6.97 -7.65
N LYS A 118 -19.47 -6.59 -8.71
CA LYS A 118 -20.62 -7.38 -9.19
C LYS A 118 -20.22 -8.78 -9.65
N LYS A 119 -19.12 -8.89 -10.41
CA LYS A 119 -18.63 -10.17 -10.94
C LYS A 119 -17.99 -11.04 -9.87
N HIS A 120 -17.43 -10.42 -8.84
CA HIS A 120 -16.69 -11.09 -7.78
C HIS A 120 -17.02 -10.45 -6.42
N PRO A 121 -18.13 -10.83 -5.78
CA PRO A 121 -18.62 -10.18 -4.55
C PRO A 121 -17.70 -10.36 -3.32
N TYR A 122 -16.66 -11.20 -3.41
CA TYR A 122 -15.77 -11.56 -2.29
C TYR A 122 -14.30 -11.17 -2.51
N VAL A 123 -13.99 -10.24 -3.43
CA VAL A 123 -12.60 -9.89 -3.81
C VAL A 123 -11.75 -9.36 -2.64
N PHE A 124 -12.38 -8.82 -1.61
CA PHE A 124 -11.72 -8.50 -0.35
C PHE A 124 -12.48 -9.20 0.76
N LYS A 125 -11.91 -10.27 1.34
CA LYS A 125 -12.44 -10.83 2.58
C LYS A 125 -12.53 -9.69 3.59
N GLN A 126 -13.72 -9.45 4.13
CA GLN A 126 -13.86 -8.62 5.31
C GLN A 126 -13.16 -9.38 6.45
N THR A 127 -11.95 -8.95 6.78
CA THR A 127 -11.31 -9.28 8.06
C THR A 127 -11.90 -8.40 9.14
#